data_AF-A0A8X6LR42-F1
#
_entry.id   AF-A0A8X6LR42-F1
#
_cell.length_a   1.000
_cell.length_b   1.000
_cell.length_c   1.000
_cell.angle_alpha   90.00
_cell.angle_beta   90.00
_cell.angle_gamma   90.00
#
_symmetry.space_group_name_H-M   'P 1'
#
loop_
_entity.id
_entity.type
_entity.pdbx_description
1 polymer ?
#
loop_
_entity_poly.entity_id
_entity_poly.type
_entity_poly.pdbx_seq_one_letter_code
_entity_poly.pdbx_strand_id
1 'polypeptide(L)'
;MYSPERDSCCSIRALNIVDYEKKSRASSFRSFPNLKWHLISLETLIKELKLRSDVNAVECDTYYLFKFLKDLQTLIFEKGVISSKTMIKFLYLKRKLLIILKANLFNEYIDFLETKLRKSLKSSELEMLLKKFITVYNVQQPQTELTAESIHQYEFLAELLNHCCKANVQDSQLVTSLVKMAIDRHVIKLSCIRTIKQPSYPQGFLRYILEHVSREKFDIETYCRDHPQTLWEYSKNFSVLKAISIGNLDRTMVLLKYGFEVLTEQEMRRCGHGFPAIEEVIPKTHQMTLLLMSSVRSINLLILKSLPIYNKGLSTASNDQKDCFQFIWRAIPDPIPTCAELESSIANEYSLLAQNGVLRPKRFCENTDLCIMYKRCATNQAHLTKEPRSLKHLCRCAVRKSLKECCNLPHGIFQLGLPETLEQYLDLEME
;
A
#
# COMPACT_ATOMS: atom_id res chain seq x y z
N MET A 1 3.77 -40.64 0.25
CA MET A 1 4.89 -41.11 1.08
C MET A 1 5.81 -39.92 1.35
N TYR A 2 6.19 -39.73 2.61
CA TYR A 2 6.85 -38.57 3.23
C TYR A 2 6.04 -37.27 3.31
N SER A 3 5.19 -37.22 4.34
CA SER A 3 4.71 -35.97 4.94
C SER A 3 5.79 -35.46 5.89
N PRO A 4 6.31 -34.23 5.76
CA PRO A 4 7.15 -33.66 6.80
C PRO A 4 6.24 -33.27 7.97
N GLU A 5 6.38 -33.96 9.09
CA GLU A 5 5.85 -33.51 10.37
C GLU A 5 6.40 -32.10 10.65
N ARG A 6 5.53 -31.09 10.56
CA ARG A 6 5.84 -29.76 11.05
C ARG A 6 5.75 -29.82 12.57
N ASP A 7 6.89 -29.99 13.22
CA ASP A 7 7.09 -29.69 14.63
C ASP A 7 6.67 -28.23 14.88
N SER A 8 5.46 -28.02 15.40
CA SER A 8 4.94 -26.71 15.80
C SER A 8 5.45 -26.25 17.17
N CYS A 9 6.51 -26.86 17.70
CA CYS A 9 7.03 -26.62 19.05
C CYS A 9 8.24 -25.65 19.08
N CYS A 10 8.26 -24.65 18.18
CA CYS A 10 9.41 -23.74 18.05
C CYS A 10 9.29 -22.42 18.83
N SER A 11 8.15 -22.07 19.44
CA SER A 11 7.99 -20.77 20.11
C SER A 11 8.61 -20.69 21.51
N ILE A 12 8.71 -21.81 22.25
CA ILE A 12 9.27 -21.81 23.62
C ILE A 12 10.81 -21.95 23.62
N ARG A 13 11.40 -22.66 22.64
CA ARG A 13 12.87 -22.73 22.47
C ARG A 13 13.50 -21.40 22.02
N ALA A 14 12.73 -20.50 21.42
CA ALA A 14 13.18 -19.16 21.06
C ALA A 14 13.39 -18.24 22.28
N LEU A 15 12.81 -18.59 23.45
CA LEU A 15 13.21 -18.04 24.74
C LEU A 15 14.54 -18.65 25.23
N ASN A 16 15.47 -18.92 24.32
CA ASN A 16 16.83 -19.32 24.61
C ASN A 16 17.52 -18.20 25.39
N ILE A 17 17.31 -18.24 26.70
CA ILE A 17 18.20 -17.82 27.79
C ILE A 17 19.47 -18.70 27.76
N VAL A 18 19.88 -19.17 26.57
CA VAL A 18 20.94 -20.17 26.36
C VAL A 18 22.31 -19.53 26.19
N ASP A 19 22.40 -18.21 26.14
CA ASP A 19 23.70 -17.52 26.31
C ASP A 19 23.90 -16.93 27.72
N TYR A 20 22.99 -17.24 28.65
CA TYR A 20 23.17 -16.88 30.06
C TYR A 20 23.74 -18.03 30.91
N GLU A 21 23.58 -19.29 30.50
CA GLU A 21 24.13 -20.44 31.25
C GLU A 21 25.66 -20.50 31.24
N LYS A 22 26.33 -20.12 30.15
CA LYS A 22 27.80 -20.19 30.08
C LYS A 22 28.52 -19.07 30.84
N LYS A 23 27.88 -17.93 31.08
CA LYS A 23 28.45 -16.81 31.87
C LYS A 23 27.98 -16.76 33.33
N SER A 24 26.91 -17.46 33.71
CA SER A 24 26.35 -17.38 35.07
C SER A 24 26.69 -18.54 35.99
N ARG A 25 27.24 -19.67 35.49
CA ARG A 25 27.62 -20.79 36.37
C ARG A 25 28.76 -20.49 37.35
N ALA A 26 29.46 -19.36 37.19
CA ALA A 26 30.50 -18.92 38.12
C ALA A 26 30.08 -17.77 39.06
N SER A 27 28.87 -17.22 38.94
CA SER A 27 28.39 -16.22 39.91
C SER A 27 26.88 -16.21 40.07
N SER A 28 26.45 -16.41 41.32
CA SER A 28 25.20 -15.90 41.89
C SER A 28 23.93 -16.76 41.76
N PHE A 29 23.89 -17.86 42.52
CA PHE A 29 22.62 -18.46 42.98
C PHE A 29 22.00 -17.75 44.21
N ARG A 30 22.56 -16.60 44.64
CA ARG A 30 22.07 -15.82 45.79
C ARG A 30 21.36 -14.50 45.45
N SER A 31 21.11 -14.17 44.17
CA SER A 31 20.79 -12.78 43.78
C SER A 31 19.51 -12.55 42.96
N PHE A 32 18.45 -13.35 43.12
CA PHE A 32 17.20 -13.08 42.37
C PHE A 32 15.91 -13.11 43.23
N PRO A 33 15.71 -12.15 44.16
CA PRO A 33 14.46 -11.97 44.91
C PRO A 33 13.19 -11.74 44.04
N ASN A 34 13.35 -11.54 42.73
CA ASN A 34 12.32 -10.91 41.91
C ASN A 34 11.50 -11.90 41.07
N LEU A 35 11.99 -13.12 40.84
CA LEU A 35 11.36 -14.06 39.92
C LEU A 35 9.92 -14.41 40.33
N LYS A 36 9.63 -14.49 41.64
CA LYS A 36 8.27 -14.72 42.15
C LYS A 36 7.27 -13.66 41.69
N TRP A 37 7.64 -12.37 41.73
CA TRP A 37 6.80 -11.29 41.21
C TRP A 37 6.70 -11.29 39.68
N HIS A 38 7.71 -11.81 38.98
CA HIS A 38 7.69 -11.99 37.53
C HIS A 38 6.65 -13.05 37.14
N LEU A 39 6.62 -14.17 37.87
CA LEU A 39 5.66 -15.26 37.65
C LEU A 39 4.23 -14.82 37.96
N ILE A 40 4.01 -14.08 39.06
CA ILE A 40 2.69 -13.53 39.39
C ILE A 40 2.22 -12.53 38.32
N SER A 41 3.13 -11.66 37.83
CA SER A 41 2.79 -10.72 36.75
C SER A 41 2.46 -11.43 35.43
N LEU A 42 3.19 -12.50 35.11
CA LEU A 42 2.94 -13.29 33.91
C LEU A 42 1.61 -14.05 34.02
N GLU A 43 1.34 -14.64 35.18
CA GLU A 43 0.08 -15.35 35.45
C GLU A 43 -1.12 -14.41 35.36
N THR A 44 -0.99 -13.18 35.90
CA THR A 44 -2.02 -12.15 35.79
C THR A 44 -2.24 -11.73 34.33
N LEU A 45 -1.16 -11.55 33.57
CA LEU A 45 -1.22 -11.22 32.15
C LEU A 45 -1.90 -12.35 31.34
N ILE A 46 -1.58 -13.61 31.62
CA ILE A 46 -2.21 -14.76 30.96
C ILE A 46 -3.69 -14.84 31.31
N LYS A 47 -4.05 -14.60 32.57
CA LYS A 47 -5.47 -14.52 32.98
C LYS A 47 -6.21 -13.40 32.25
N GLU A 48 -5.59 -12.23 32.11
CA GLU A 48 -6.18 -11.11 31.37
C GLU A 48 -6.29 -11.41 29.87
N LEU A 49 -5.28 -12.03 29.27
CA LEU A 49 -5.29 -12.46 27.87
C LEU A 49 -6.36 -13.52 27.63
N LYS A 50 -6.50 -14.50 28.53
CA LYS A 50 -7.55 -15.52 28.47
C LYS A 50 -8.94 -14.91 28.64
N LEU A 51 -9.13 -14.02 29.60
CA LEU A 51 -10.39 -13.31 29.77
C LEU A 51 -10.77 -12.53 28.50
N ARG A 52 -9.81 -11.82 27.90
CA ARG A 52 -10.03 -11.10 26.64
C ARG A 52 -10.26 -12.05 25.46
N SER A 53 -9.61 -13.22 25.41
CA SER A 53 -9.84 -14.20 24.34
C SER A 53 -11.22 -14.84 24.46
N ASP A 54 -11.63 -15.21 25.68
CA ASP A 54 -12.92 -15.82 25.99
C ASP A 54 -14.07 -14.85 25.68
N VAL A 55 -13.93 -13.57 26.04
CA VAL A 55 -14.89 -12.50 25.68
C VAL A 55 -15.05 -12.36 24.16
N ASN A 56 -13.98 -12.61 23.39
CA ASN A 56 -14.01 -12.56 21.93
C ASN A 56 -14.35 -13.92 21.27
N ALA A 57 -14.68 -14.94 22.08
CA ALA A 57 -14.90 -16.32 21.65
C ALA A 57 -13.75 -16.87 20.79
N VAL A 58 -12.53 -16.57 21.21
CA VAL A 58 -11.29 -17.16 20.71
C VAL A 58 -10.78 -18.09 21.80
N GLU A 59 -10.86 -19.40 21.59
CA GLU A 59 -10.22 -20.37 22.50
C GLU A 59 -8.70 -20.21 22.39
N CYS A 60 -8.09 -19.67 23.43
CA CYS A 60 -6.64 -19.60 23.58
C CYS A 60 -6.20 -20.73 24.52
N ASP A 61 -5.51 -21.74 23.98
CA ASP A 61 -4.97 -22.84 24.77
C ASP A 61 -3.77 -22.36 25.60
N THR A 62 -4.09 -21.82 26.77
CA THR A 62 -3.12 -21.31 27.75
C THR A 62 -2.53 -22.41 28.63
N TYR A 63 -2.89 -23.69 28.42
CA TYR A 63 -2.52 -24.80 29.29
C TYR A 63 -1.01 -24.95 29.44
N TYR A 64 -0.26 -24.92 28.34
CA TYR A 64 1.20 -25.07 28.36
C TYR A 64 1.91 -23.88 29.03
N LEU A 65 1.38 -22.66 28.87
CA LEU A 65 1.90 -21.48 29.56
C LEU A 65 1.63 -21.52 31.07
N PHE A 66 0.43 -21.95 31.47
CA PHE A 66 0.08 -22.16 32.87
C PHE A 66 0.93 -23.25 33.51
N LYS A 67 1.17 -24.35 32.80
CA LYS A 67 2.04 -25.43 33.27
C LYS A 67 3.48 -24.95 33.48
N PHE A 68 4.05 -24.26 32.50
CA PHE A 68 5.38 -23.65 32.60
C PHE A 68 5.50 -22.68 33.79
N LEU A 69 4.48 -21.84 34.03
CA LEU A 69 4.47 -20.95 35.18
C LEU A 69 4.35 -21.65 36.52
N LYS A 70 3.52 -22.70 36.58
CA LYS A 70 3.34 -23.52 37.77
C LYS A 70 4.65 -24.22 38.14
N ASP A 71 5.38 -24.73 37.14
CA ASP A 71 6.67 -25.37 37.34
C ASP A 71 7.71 -24.35 37.88
N LEU A 72 7.67 -23.10 37.42
CA LEU A 72 8.55 -22.02 37.91
C LEU A 72 8.18 -21.49 39.31
N GLN A 73 6.91 -21.57 39.74
CA GLN A 73 6.45 -21.10 41.06
C GLN A 73 6.99 -21.93 42.23
N THR A 74 7.51 -23.12 41.96
CA THR A 74 8.12 -24.00 42.97
C THR A 74 9.49 -23.52 43.48
N LEU A 75 10.08 -22.51 42.83
CA LEU A 75 11.34 -21.91 43.23
C LEU A 75 11.12 -20.88 44.36
N ILE A 76 11.65 -21.19 45.55
CA ILE A 76 11.57 -20.33 46.75
C ILE A 76 12.54 -19.15 46.60
N PHE A 77 12.06 -17.92 46.78
CA PHE A 77 12.90 -16.70 46.73
C PHE A 77 12.73 -15.84 47.99
N GLU A 78 13.87 -15.48 48.60
CA GLU A 78 13.96 -14.65 49.80
C GLU A 78 13.83 -13.14 49.48
N LYS A 79 13.11 -12.42 50.34
CA LYS A 79 12.84 -10.98 50.23
C LYS A 79 14.00 -10.16 50.81
N GLY A 80 14.70 -9.40 49.97
CA GLY A 80 15.66 -8.38 50.43
C GLY A 80 16.16 -7.46 49.31
N VAL A 81 15.88 -6.16 49.47
CA VAL A 81 16.39 -4.96 48.77
C VAL A 81 16.84 -5.12 47.31
N ILE A 82 15.97 -4.72 46.38
CA ILE A 82 16.24 -4.69 44.95
C ILE A 82 16.86 -3.34 44.58
N SER A 83 18.06 -3.34 44.00
CA SER A 83 18.66 -2.10 43.47
C SER A 83 17.78 -1.51 42.34
N SER A 84 17.73 -0.18 42.22
CA SER A 84 17.02 0.53 41.15
C SER A 84 17.43 0.07 39.75
N LYS A 85 18.73 -0.27 39.56
CA LYS A 85 19.27 -0.83 38.31
C LYS A 85 18.64 -2.18 37.96
N THR A 86 18.38 -3.03 38.95
CA THR A 86 17.69 -4.31 38.77
C THR A 86 16.21 -4.10 38.42
N MET A 87 15.56 -3.11 39.00
CA MET A 87 14.17 -2.76 38.68
C MET A 87 14.03 -2.26 37.22
N ILE A 88 14.95 -1.41 36.74
CA ILE A 88 14.94 -0.95 35.34
C ILE A 88 15.15 -2.12 34.37
N LYS A 89 16.14 -3.00 34.65
CA LYS A 89 16.37 -4.22 33.84
C LYS A 89 15.14 -5.13 33.82
N PHE A 90 14.42 -5.22 34.96
CA PHE A 90 13.17 -5.96 35.03
C PHE A 90 12.07 -5.35 34.17
N LEU A 91 11.82 -4.04 34.30
CA LEU A 91 10.79 -3.38 33.50
C LEU A 91 11.07 -3.54 32.00
N TYR A 92 12.35 -3.49 31.61
CA TYR A 92 12.77 -3.80 30.24
C TYR A 92 12.47 -5.24 29.84
N LEU A 93 12.86 -6.24 30.65
CA LEU A 93 12.60 -7.66 30.39
C LEU A 93 11.09 -7.95 30.32
N LYS A 94 10.30 -7.43 31.28
CA LYS A 94 8.84 -7.56 31.31
C LYS A 94 8.22 -6.98 30.04
N ARG A 95 8.65 -5.79 29.62
CA ARG A 95 8.20 -5.15 28.38
C ARG A 95 8.56 -6.00 27.16
N LYS A 96 9.79 -6.50 27.07
CA LYS A 96 10.25 -7.37 25.97
C LYS A 96 9.49 -8.70 25.91
N LEU A 97 9.32 -9.37 27.05
CA LEU A 97 8.60 -10.63 27.14
C LEU A 97 7.12 -10.46 26.77
N LEU A 98 6.49 -9.37 27.23
CA LEU A 98 5.11 -9.05 26.87
C LEU A 98 4.96 -8.76 25.37
N ILE A 99 5.95 -8.12 24.73
CA ILE A 99 5.97 -7.93 23.28
C ILE A 99 6.06 -9.29 22.57
N ILE A 100 6.98 -10.17 22.99
CA ILE A 100 7.17 -11.50 22.38
C ILE A 100 5.90 -12.35 22.54
N LEU A 101 5.33 -12.41 23.74
CA LEU A 101 4.11 -13.17 24.01
C LEU A 101 2.92 -12.64 23.19
N LYS A 102 2.74 -11.31 23.11
CA LYS A 102 1.70 -10.72 22.26
C LYS A 102 1.89 -11.07 20.79
N ALA A 103 3.11 -10.99 20.28
CA ALA A 103 3.42 -11.33 18.89
C ALA A 103 3.13 -12.81 18.60
N ASN A 104 3.57 -13.71 19.49
CA ASN A 104 3.34 -15.16 19.35
C ASN A 104 1.85 -15.50 19.38
N LEU A 105 1.09 -14.97 20.35
CA LEU A 105 -0.35 -15.20 20.46
C LEU A 105 -1.11 -14.65 19.25
N PHE A 106 -0.68 -13.50 18.73
CA PHE A 106 -1.29 -12.94 17.52
C PHE A 106 -1.01 -13.81 16.29
N ASN A 107 0.20 -14.37 16.18
CA ASN A 107 0.54 -15.32 15.12
C ASN A 107 -0.28 -16.63 15.24
N GLU A 108 -0.41 -17.20 16.44
CA GLU A 108 -1.27 -18.37 16.67
C GLU A 108 -2.73 -18.10 16.31
N TYR A 109 -3.23 -16.90 16.63
CA TYR A 109 -4.56 -16.47 16.23
C TYR A 109 -4.70 -16.36 14.70
N ILE A 110 -3.69 -15.84 14.02
CA ILE A 110 -3.65 -15.80 12.55
C ILE A 110 -3.68 -17.21 11.96
N ASP A 111 -2.85 -18.14 12.47
CA ASP A 111 -2.80 -19.51 11.97
C ASP A 111 -4.15 -20.25 12.16
N PHE A 112 -4.83 -19.97 13.26
CA PHE A 112 -6.20 -20.43 13.50
C PHE A 112 -7.19 -19.85 12.47
N LEU A 113 -7.10 -18.54 12.19
CA LEU A 113 -7.96 -17.89 11.20
C LEU A 113 -7.68 -18.42 9.79
N GLU A 114 -6.42 -18.62 9.39
CA GLU A 114 -6.07 -19.25 8.12
C GLU A 114 -6.71 -20.62 7.97
N THR A 115 -6.64 -21.43 9.01
CA THR A 115 -7.24 -22.77 9.02
C THR A 115 -8.75 -22.70 8.83
N LYS A 116 -9.41 -21.67 9.37
CA LYS A 116 -10.84 -21.42 9.15
C LYS A 116 -11.13 -20.91 7.73
N LEU A 117 -10.35 -19.96 7.21
CA LEU A 117 -10.51 -19.41 5.86
C LEU A 117 -10.37 -20.49 4.78
N ARG A 118 -9.49 -21.48 4.99
CA ARG A 118 -9.32 -22.62 4.08
C ARG A 118 -10.54 -23.55 3.99
N LYS A 119 -11.43 -23.55 5.00
CA LYS A 119 -12.59 -24.46 5.04
C LYS A 119 -13.79 -23.99 4.20
N SER A 120 -13.63 -22.97 3.34
CA SER A 120 -14.69 -22.33 2.54
C SER A 120 -15.82 -21.79 3.41
N LEU A 121 -15.82 -20.48 3.63
CA LEU A 121 -16.78 -19.81 4.50
C LEU A 121 -17.87 -19.13 3.67
N LYS A 122 -19.08 -19.08 4.23
CA LYS A 122 -20.12 -18.19 3.71
C LYS A 122 -19.71 -16.73 3.96
N SER A 123 -20.18 -15.81 3.12
CA SER A 123 -19.85 -14.38 3.21
C SER A 123 -20.16 -13.79 4.60
N SER A 124 -21.29 -14.16 5.21
CA SER A 124 -21.68 -13.71 6.56
C SER A 124 -20.76 -14.24 7.67
N GLU A 125 -20.26 -15.47 7.54
CA GLU A 125 -19.31 -16.05 8.50
C GLU A 125 -17.94 -15.37 8.38
N LEU A 126 -17.52 -15.06 7.15
CA LEU A 126 -16.30 -14.30 6.90
C LEU A 126 -16.40 -12.91 7.54
N GLU A 127 -17.48 -12.17 7.33
CA GLU A 127 -17.69 -10.84 7.95
C GLU A 127 -17.59 -10.88 9.48
N MET A 128 -18.16 -11.89 10.14
CA MET A 128 -18.01 -12.08 11.58
C MET A 128 -16.55 -12.32 11.99
N LEU A 129 -15.81 -13.15 11.24
CA LEU A 129 -14.39 -13.37 11.49
C LEU A 129 -13.57 -12.09 11.27
N LEU A 130 -13.88 -11.31 10.24
CA LEU A 130 -13.22 -10.02 9.98
C LEU A 130 -13.46 -9.03 11.11
N LYS A 131 -14.70 -8.92 11.62
CA LYS A 131 -15.03 -8.08 12.78
C LYS A 131 -14.20 -8.46 14.01
N LYS A 132 -14.10 -9.76 14.29
CA LYS A 132 -13.26 -10.28 15.39
C LYS A 132 -11.78 -9.98 15.15
N PHE A 133 -11.28 -10.23 13.94
CA PHE A 133 -9.89 -9.97 13.58
C PHE A 133 -9.53 -8.49 13.75
N ILE A 134 -10.34 -7.57 13.23
CA ILE A 134 -10.15 -6.12 13.37
C ILE A 134 -10.13 -5.72 14.85
N THR A 135 -11.04 -6.28 15.65
CA THR A 135 -11.08 -6.03 17.11
C THR A 135 -9.79 -6.50 17.78
N VAL A 136 -9.35 -7.72 17.51
CA VAL A 136 -8.10 -8.27 18.05
C VAL A 136 -6.90 -7.43 17.59
N TYR A 137 -6.85 -7.07 16.30
CA TYR A 137 -5.80 -6.24 15.72
C TYR A 137 -5.69 -4.89 16.43
N ASN A 138 -6.82 -4.21 16.64
CA ASN A 138 -6.89 -2.92 17.32
C ASN A 138 -6.48 -3.01 18.80
N VAL A 139 -6.76 -4.14 19.47
CA VAL A 139 -6.31 -4.38 20.85
C VAL A 139 -4.82 -4.68 20.93
N GLN A 140 -4.28 -5.43 19.95
CA GLN A 140 -2.87 -5.79 19.93
C GLN A 140 -1.98 -4.60 19.54
N GLN A 141 -2.47 -3.70 18.68
CA GLN A 141 -1.72 -2.58 18.09
C GLN A 141 -0.34 -3.05 17.59
N PRO A 142 -0.31 -4.01 16.65
CA PRO A 142 0.95 -4.51 16.12
C PRO A 142 1.76 -3.36 15.50
N GLN A 143 3.08 -3.45 15.60
CA GLN A 143 3.99 -2.38 15.18
C GLN A 143 3.80 -2.05 13.70
N THR A 144 3.67 -0.77 13.36
CA THR A 144 3.59 -0.31 11.96
C THR A 144 4.84 -0.69 11.17
N GLU A 145 5.99 -0.67 11.84
CA GLU A 145 7.28 -1.12 11.32
C GLU A 145 7.35 -2.64 11.31
N LEU A 146 7.48 -3.25 10.13
CA LEU A 146 7.64 -4.70 10.04
C LEU A 146 9.08 -5.14 10.34
N THR A 147 9.19 -6.11 11.24
CA THR A 147 10.35 -6.98 11.43
C THR A 147 10.20 -8.26 10.60
N ALA A 148 11.29 -9.01 10.41
CA ALA A 148 11.25 -10.31 9.73
C ALA A 148 10.23 -11.29 10.34
N GLU A 149 10.01 -11.21 11.66
CA GLU A 149 9.05 -12.04 12.40
C GLU A 149 7.59 -11.65 12.15
N SER A 150 7.33 -10.42 11.71
CA SER A 150 5.99 -9.87 11.46
C SER A 150 5.55 -9.91 9.99
N ILE A 151 6.41 -10.41 9.09
CA ILE A 151 6.08 -10.53 7.65
C ILE A 151 4.85 -11.41 7.45
N HIS A 152 4.75 -12.54 8.16
CA HIS A 152 3.60 -13.44 8.11
C HIS A 152 2.28 -12.72 8.42
N GLN A 153 2.29 -11.81 9.40
CA GLN A 153 1.10 -11.04 9.78
C GLN A 153 0.61 -10.14 8.65
N TYR A 154 1.55 -9.55 7.91
CA TYR A 154 1.25 -8.69 6.77
C TYR A 154 0.81 -9.50 5.54
N GLU A 155 1.45 -10.64 5.27
CA GLU A 155 1.05 -11.55 4.20
C GLU A 155 -0.40 -12.03 4.43
N PHE A 156 -0.74 -12.39 5.67
CA PHE A 156 -2.10 -12.72 6.07
C PHE A 156 -3.10 -11.57 5.84
N LEU A 157 -2.76 -10.32 6.18
CA LEU A 157 -3.62 -9.16 5.90
C LEU A 157 -3.92 -9.00 4.41
N ALA A 158 -2.90 -9.17 3.56
CA ALA A 158 -3.06 -9.09 2.12
C ALA A 158 -3.94 -10.25 1.58
N GLU A 159 -3.76 -11.46 2.09
CA GLU A 159 -4.63 -12.61 1.77
C GLU A 159 -6.06 -12.39 2.24
N LEU A 160 -6.26 -11.78 3.41
CA LEU A 160 -7.58 -11.48 3.95
C LEU A 160 -8.36 -10.52 3.05
N LEU A 161 -7.73 -9.48 2.52
CA LEU A 161 -8.33 -8.60 1.51
C LEU A 161 -8.73 -9.36 0.24
N ASN A 162 -7.88 -10.27 -0.23
CA ASN A 162 -8.20 -11.12 -1.38
C ASN A 162 -9.43 -12.01 -1.11
N HIS A 163 -9.53 -12.58 0.11
CA HIS A 163 -10.71 -13.34 0.52
C HIS A 163 -11.98 -12.47 0.59
N CYS A 164 -11.88 -11.22 1.06
CA CYS A 164 -13.02 -10.28 1.08
C CYS A 164 -13.58 -10.08 -0.33
N CYS A 165 -12.70 -9.86 -1.32
CA CYS A 165 -13.09 -9.68 -2.71
C CYS A 165 -13.72 -10.95 -3.29
N LYS A 166 -13.11 -12.13 -3.09
CA LYS A 166 -13.65 -13.41 -3.59
C LYS A 166 -15.02 -13.76 -3.01
N ALA A 167 -15.23 -13.44 -1.73
CA ALA A 167 -16.50 -13.66 -1.04
C ALA A 167 -17.50 -12.51 -1.24
N ASN A 168 -17.11 -11.45 -1.97
CA ASN A 168 -17.88 -10.24 -2.20
C ASN A 168 -18.47 -9.67 -0.90
N VAL A 169 -17.64 -9.50 0.12
CA VAL A 169 -18.03 -8.91 1.41
C VAL A 169 -18.62 -7.51 1.17
N GLN A 170 -19.80 -7.23 1.74
CA GLN A 170 -20.53 -5.98 1.46
C GLN A 170 -20.27 -4.88 2.50
N ASP A 171 -19.77 -5.22 3.68
CA ASP A 171 -19.47 -4.28 4.77
C ASP A 171 -18.24 -3.41 4.43
N SER A 172 -18.50 -2.21 3.89
CA SER A 172 -17.47 -1.26 3.44
C SER A 172 -16.57 -0.76 4.56
N GLN A 173 -17.09 -0.65 5.79
CA GLN A 173 -16.31 -0.23 6.94
C GLN A 173 -15.22 -1.26 7.27
N LEU A 174 -15.54 -2.56 7.20
CA LEU A 174 -14.54 -3.63 7.42
C LEU A 174 -13.47 -3.62 6.34
N VAL A 175 -13.87 -3.59 5.07
CA VAL A 175 -12.93 -3.62 3.94
C VAL A 175 -12.00 -2.40 4.00
N THR A 176 -12.55 -1.21 4.22
CA THR A 176 -11.77 0.02 4.36
C THR A 176 -10.83 -0.03 5.56
N SER A 177 -11.24 -0.63 6.68
CA SER A 177 -10.37 -0.82 7.85
C SER A 177 -9.19 -1.74 7.54
N LEU A 178 -9.41 -2.84 6.81
CA LEU A 178 -8.34 -3.74 6.38
C LEU A 178 -7.38 -3.07 5.39
N VAL A 179 -7.90 -2.25 4.47
CA VAL A 179 -7.09 -1.46 3.54
C VAL A 179 -6.18 -0.50 4.30
N LYS A 180 -6.72 0.23 5.30
CA LYS A 180 -5.91 1.09 6.17
C LYS A 180 -4.82 0.29 6.90
N MET A 181 -5.20 -0.83 7.52
CA MET A 181 -4.26 -1.71 8.21
C MET A 181 -3.13 -2.21 7.30
N ALA A 182 -3.43 -2.52 6.02
CA ALA A 182 -2.43 -2.95 5.05
C ALA A 182 -1.51 -1.78 4.61
N ILE A 183 -2.07 -0.58 4.40
CA ILE A 183 -1.30 0.61 3.99
C ILE A 183 -0.35 1.07 5.10
N ASP A 184 -0.79 1.05 6.35
CA ASP A 184 -0.04 1.54 7.52
C ASP A 184 1.26 0.77 7.79
N ARG A 185 1.36 -0.47 7.28
CA ARG A 185 2.55 -1.32 7.44
C ARG A 185 3.65 -0.91 6.48
N HIS A 186 4.83 -0.66 7.03
CA HIS A 186 6.01 -0.24 6.27
C HIS A 186 7.30 -0.88 6.81
N VAL A 187 8.40 -0.77 6.05
CA VAL A 187 9.72 -1.32 6.40
C VAL A 187 10.75 -0.22 6.50
N ILE A 188 11.52 -0.20 7.58
CA ILE A 188 12.58 0.80 7.83
C ILE A 188 13.79 0.59 6.91
N LYS A 189 14.15 -0.66 6.60
CA LYS A 189 15.30 -1.01 5.76
C LYS A 189 14.97 -2.08 4.73
N LEU A 190 14.74 -1.64 3.49
CA LEU A 190 14.50 -2.50 2.33
C LEU A 190 15.64 -3.51 2.07
N SER A 191 16.87 -3.20 2.49
CA SER A 191 18.04 -4.05 2.25
C SER A 191 17.97 -5.44 2.90
N CYS A 192 17.12 -5.62 3.91
CA CYS A 192 17.07 -6.85 4.71
C CYS A 192 15.88 -7.75 4.38
N ILE A 193 14.89 -7.27 3.62
CA ILE A 193 13.67 -8.02 3.35
C ILE A 193 13.65 -8.41 1.87
N ARG A 194 13.88 -9.70 1.62
CA ARG A 194 13.59 -10.34 0.32
C ARG A 194 12.14 -10.04 -0.04
N THR A 195 11.85 -9.89 -1.33
CA THR A 195 10.51 -9.64 -1.90
C THR A 195 9.39 -10.28 -1.07
N ILE A 196 8.61 -9.47 -0.36
CA ILE A 196 7.45 -9.94 0.42
C ILE A 196 6.44 -10.51 -0.56
N LYS A 197 5.95 -11.73 -0.31
CA LYS A 197 5.02 -12.37 -1.21
C LYS A 197 3.67 -11.69 -1.08
N GLN A 198 3.14 -11.17 -2.17
CA GLN A 198 1.77 -10.65 -2.22
C GLN A 198 0.88 -11.61 -3.00
N PRO A 199 -0.38 -11.77 -2.59
CA PRO A 199 -1.32 -12.58 -3.35
C PRO A 199 -1.52 -11.95 -4.73
N SER A 200 -1.71 -12.82 -5.73
CA SER A 200 -2.25 -12.38 -7.02
C SER A 200 -3.72 -12.02 -6.80
N TYR A 201 -4.04 -10.74 -6.92
CA TYR A 201 -5.41 -10.25 -6.79
C TYR A 201 -6.21 -10.55 -8.06
N PRO A 202 -7.48 -10.95 -7.94
CA PRO A 202 -8.32 -11.27 -9.09
C PRO A 202 -8.63 -10.03 -9.94
N GLN A 203 -9.07 -10.26 -11.17
CA GLN A 203 -9.65 -9.20 -11.99
C GLN A 203 -10.84 -8.57 -11.26
N GLY A 204 -10.95 -7.25 -11.32
CA GLY A 204 -11.99 -6.50 -10.59
C GLY A 204 -11.64 -6.15 -9.14
N PHE A 205 -10.54 -6.67 -8.57
CA PHE A 205 -10.13 -6.34 -7.20
C PHE A 205 -9.93 -4.82 -6.99
N LEU A 206 -9.40 -4.11 -7.99
CA LEU A 206 -9.27 -2.64 -7.92
C LEU A 206 -10.65 -1.99 -7.74
N ARG A 207 -11.61 -2.37 -8.59
CA ARG A 207 -12.96 -1.82 -8.56
C ARG A 207 -13.63 -2.13 -7.22
N TYR A 208 -13.49 -3.37 -6.73
CA TYR A 208 -13.98 -3.78 -5.42
C TYR A 208 -13.46 -2.87 -4.29
N ILE A 209 -12.14 -2.63 -4.23
CA ILE A 209 -11.56 -1.74 -3.21
C ILE A 209 -12.09 -0.31 -3.38
N LEU A 210 -12.12 0.21 -4.61
CA LEU A 210 -12.58 1.58 -4.88
C LEU A 210 -14.06 1.80 -4.53
N GLU A 211 -14.92 0.81 -4.75
CA GLU A 211 -16.34 0.84 -4.35
C GLU A 211 -16.47 1.00 -2.83
N HIS A 212 -15.74 0.19 -2.06
CA HIS A 212 -15.82 0.24 -0.60
C HIS A 212 -15.25 1.54 -0.01
N VAL A 213 -14.10 2.00 -0.50
CA VAL A 213 -13.51 3.25 0.01
C VAL A 213 -14.32 4.48 -0.41
N SER A 214 -14.95 4.46 -1.60
CA SER A 214 -15.86 5.52 -2.04
C SER A 214 -17.11 5.59 -1.16
N ARG A 215 -17.73 4.44 -0.85
CA ARG A 215 -18.89 4.35 0.07
C ARG A 215 -18.57 4.90 1.47
N GLU A 216 -17.37 4.63 1.98
CA GLU A 216 -16.88 5.17 3.27
C GLU A 216 -16.32 6.60 3.18
N LYS A 217 -16.39 7.23 2.00
CA LYS A 217 -15.79 8.56 1.72
C LYS A 217 -14.32 8.66 2.15
N PHE A 218 -13.59 7.55 2.02
CA PHE A 218 -12.19 7.45 2.38
C PHE A 218 -11.30 7.84 1.20
N ASP A 219 -10.56 8.95 1.35
CA ASP A 219 -9.59 9.41 0.36
C ASP A 219 -8.32 8.53 0.38
N ILE A 220 -8.42 7.38 -0.29
CA ILE A 220 -7.32 6.42 -0.42
C ILE A 220 -6.12 7.01 -1.20
N GLU A 221 -6.35 7.99 -2.08
CA GLU A 221 -5.29 8.60 -2.89
C GLU A 221 -4.35 9.40 -1.99
N THR A 222 -4.91 10.33 -1.21
CA THR A 222 -4.15 11.11 -0.22
C THR A 222 -3.54 10.20 0.83
N TYR A 223 -4.28 9.19 1.30
CA TYR A 223 -3.77 8.26 2.32
C TYR A 223 -2.54 7.48 1.85
N CYS A 224 -2.55 6.94 0.62
CA CYS A 224 -1.37 6.25 0.06
C CYS A 224 -0.19 7.21 -0.12
N ARG A 225 -0.46 8.48 -0.47
CA ARG A 225 0.56 9.53 -0.65
C ARG A 225 1.29 9.85 0.66
N ASP A 226 0.55 9.88 1.76
CA ASP A 226 1.09 10.11 3.11
C ASP A 226 1.86 8.89 3.66
N HIS A 227 1.69 7.71 3.04
CA HIS A 227 2.35 6.46 3.40
C HIS A 227 3.21 5.88 2.26
N PRO A 228 4.22 6.63 1.74
CA PRO A 228 4.97 6.24 0.55
C PRO A 228 5.86 4.99 0.76
N GLN A 229 6.07 4.58 2.01
CA GLN A 229 6.84 3.40 2.40
C GLN A 229 5.96 2.17 2.63
N THR A 230 4.66 2.25 2.32
CA THR A 230 3.75 1.11 2.47
C THR A 230 4.29 -0.12 1.75
N LEU A 231 4.16 -1.25 2.42
CA LEU A 231 4.51 -2.53 1.83
C LEU A 231 3.49 -3.05 0.85
N TRP A 232 2.24 -2.56 0.91
CA TRP A 232 1.20 -2.99 0.00
C TRP A 232 1.55 -2.58 -1.41
N GLU A 233 2.09 -3.52 -2.19
CA GLU A 233 2.57 -3.25 -3.54
C GLU A 233 1.39 -2.90 -4.43
N TYR A 234 0.23 -3.45 -4.09
CA TYR A 234 -1.05 -3.06 -4.66
C TYR A 234 -1.39 -1.59 -4.47
N SER A 235 -0.84 -0.85 -3.49
CA SER A 235 -1.04 0.61 -3.38
C SER A 235 -0.53 1.37 -4.60
N LYS A 236 0.53 0.86 -5.26
CA LYS A 236 1.01 1.40 -6.54
C LYS A 236 -0.08 1.30 -7.62
N ASN A 237 -1.05 0.39 -7.41
CA ASN A 237 -2.45 0.33 -7.85
C ASN A 237 -3.13 1.63 -8.24
N PHE A 238 -2.96 2.62 -7.36
CA PHE A 238 -3.77 3.84 -7.34
C PHE A 238 -3.12 5.01 -8.09
N SER A 239 -1.99 4.78 -8.79
CA SER A 239 -1.39 5.77 -9.69
C SER A 239 -1.90 5.58 -11.12
N VAL A 240 -2.55 6.63 -11.65
CA VAL A 240 -2.97 6.71 -13.05
C VAL A 240 -1.74 6.67 -13.97
N LEU A 241 -0.70 7.45 -13.67
CA LEU A 241 0.59 7.44 -14.38
C LEU A 241 1.16 6.02 -14.53
N LYS A 242 1.14 5.23 -13.45
CA LYS A 242 1.64 3.86 -13.48
C LYS A 242 0.77 2.95 -14.36
N ALA A 243 -0.55 3.07 -14.29
CA ALA A 243 -1.48 2.32 -15.12
C ALA A 243 -1.22 2.56 -16.62
N ILE A 244 -1.07 3.83 -17.01
CA ILE A 244 -0.78 4.24 -18.38
C ILE A 244 0.58 3.75 -18.83
N SER A 245 1.61 3.86 -17.98
CA SER A 245 2.97 3.43 -18.32
C SER A 245 3.07 1.94 -18.67
N ILE A 246 2.19 1.11 -18.12
CA ILE A 246 2.10 -0.33 -18.40
C ILE A 246 1.14 -0.62 -19.56
N GLY A 247 0.29 0.34 -19.96
CA GLY A 247 -0.76 0.13 -20.94
C GLY A 247 -1.96 -0.64 -20.38
N ASN A 248 -2.27 -0.51 -19.09
CA ASN A 248 -3.44 -1.16 -18.51
C ASN A 248 -4.67 -0.25 -18.66
N LEU A 249 -5.44 -0.47 -19.73
CA LEU A 249 -6.60 0.35 -20.08
C LEU A 249 -7.72 0.26 -19.03
N ASP A 250 -8.12 -0.95 -18.63
CA ASP A 250 -9.18 -1.16 -17.61
C ASP A 250 -8.85 -0.41 -16.31
N ARG A 251 -7.62 -0.55 -15.83
CA ARG A 251 -7.16 0.16 -14.63
C ARG A 251 -7.15 1.67 -14.81
N THR A 252 -6.68 2.17 -15.96
CA THR A 252 -6.67 3.60 -16.26
C THR A 252 -8.09 4.15 -16.25
N MET A 253 -9.02 3.45 -16.90
CA MET A 253 -10.44 3.80 -16.92
C MET A 253 -11.03 3.81 -15.52
N VAL A 254 -10.84 2.73 -14.75
CA VAL A 254 -11.36 2.61 -13.39
C VAL A 254 -10.86 3.76 -12.52
N LEU A 255 -9.56 4.04 -12.48
CA LEU A 255 -9.02 5.15 -11.67
C LEU A 255 -9.61 6.49 -12.08
N LEU A 256 -9.71 6.77 -13.39
CA LEU A 256 -10.26 8.03 -13.87
C LEU A 256 -11.77 8.16 -13.62
N LYS A 257 -12.54 7.07 -13.70
CA LYS A 257 -13.97 7.03 -13.34
C LYS A 257 -14.18 7.43 -11.87
N TYR A 258 -13.33 6.92 -10.98
CA TYR A 258 -13.33 7.28 -9.55
C TYR A 258 -12.70 8.66 -9.25
N GLY A 259 -12.23 9.38 -10.27
CA GLY A 259 -11.76 10.76 -10.13
C GLY A 259 -10.31 10.89 -9.66
N PHE A 260 -9.50 9.83 -9.70
CA PHE A 260 -8.08 9.93 -9.37
C PHE A 260 -7.37 10.96 -10.24
N GLU A 261 -6.44 11.70 -9.65
CA GLU A 261 -5.63 12.65 -10.40
C GLU A 261 -4.75 11.92 -11.42
N VAL A 262 -4.67 12.47 -12.63
CA VAL A 262 -3.79 11.92 -13.68
C VAL A 262 -2.35 11.92 -13.21
N LEU A 263 -1.94 13.04 -12.61
CA LEU A 263 -0.65 13.26 -11.97
C LEU A 263 -0.85 13.96 -10.64
N THR A 264 -0.30 13.37 -9.59
CA THR A 264 -0.23 13.99 -8.27
C THR A 264 0.79 15.13 -8.27
N GLU A 265 0.63 16.09 -7.37
CA GLU A 265 1.62 17.18 -7.19
C GLU A 265 3.02 16.63 -6.86
N GLN A 266 3.10 15.51 -6.13
CA GLN A 266 4.36 14.85 -5.82
C GLN A 266 5.04 14.28 -7.08
N GLU A 267 4.28 13.65 -7.97
CA GLU A 267 4.78 13.16 -9.26
C GLU A 267 5.26 14.32 -10.15
N MET A 268 4.52 15.43 -10.17
CA MET A 268 4.92 16.66 -10.88
C MET A 268 6.24 17.22 -10.35
N ARG A 269 6.43 17.29 -9.02
CA ARG A 269 7.70 17.73 -8.42
C ARG A 269 8.86 16.78 -8.75
N ARG A 270 8.59 15.48 -8.94
CA ARG A 270 9.58 14.45 -9.29
C ARG A 270 10.00 14.45 -10.76
N CYS A 271 9.36 15.22 -11.65
CA CYS A 271 9.79 15.45 -13.04
C CYS A 271 11.21 16.05 -13.19
N GLY A 272 11.92 16.22 -12.07
CA GLY A 272 13.35 16.45 -12.04
C GLY A 272 13.73 17.89 -12.34
N HIS A 273 12.76 18.81 -12.30
CA HIS A 273 13.02 20.22 -12.50
C HIS A 273 13.92 20.74 -11.38
N GLY A 274 13.56 20.44 -10.11
CA GLY A 274 14.28 20.91 -8.91
C GLY A 274 14.43 22.44 -8.83
N PHE A 275 13.93 23.16 -9.84
CA PHE A 275 14.12 24.56 -10.09
C PHE A 275 12.83 25.28 -9.69
N PRO A 276 12.87 26.19 -8.71
CA PRO A 276 11.72 27.03 -8.41
C PRO A 276 11.35 27.85 -9.65
N ALA A 277 10.06 28.05 -9.94
CA ALA A 277 9.53 28.76 -11.12
C ALA A 277 9.50 28.01 -12.47
N ILE A 278 9.79 26.70 -12.53
CA ILE A 278 9.62 25.95 -13.79
C ILE A 278 8.18 25.95 -14.33
N GLU A 279 7.20 26.05 -13.43
CA GLU A 279 5.77 26.14 -13.76
C GLU A 279 5.41 27.44 -14.48
N GLU A 280 6.22 28.49 -14.34
CA GLU A 280 6.07 29.75 -15.06
C GLU A 280 6.56 29.64 -16.51
N VAL A 281 7.43 28.67 -16.80
CA VAL A 281 8.08 28.51 -18.12
C VAL A 281 7.49 27.38 -18.93
N ILE A 282 7.12 26.27 -18.28
CA ILE A 282 6.47 25.14 -18.93
C ILE A 282 5.06 24.98 -18.37
N PRO A 283 4.02 25.11 -19.21
CA PRO A 283 2.65 24.82 -18.80
C PRO A 283 2.51 23.43 -18.16
N LYS A 284 1.68 23.31 -17.12
CA LYS A 284 1.45 22.05 -16.38
C LYS A 284 1.09 20.89 -17.31
N THR A 285 0.31 21.14 -18.35
CA THR A 285 -0.10 20.13 -19.36
C THR A 285 1.08 19.61 -20.18
N HIS A 286 2.06 20.45 -20.48
CA HIS A 286 3.27 20.07 -21.21
C HIS A 286 4.19 19.22 -20.33
N GLN A 287 4.38 19.64 -19.07
CA GLN A 287 5.11 18.85 -18.07
C GLN A 287 4.47 17.47 -17.88
N MET A 288 3.14 17.42 -17.79
CA MET A 288 2.38 16.17 -17.70
C MET A 288 2.63 15.25 -18.89
N THR A 289 2.55 15.79 -20.11
CA THR A 289 2.83 15.03 -21.34
C THR A 289 4.24 14.45 -21.33
N LEU A 290 5.24 15.25 -20.98
CA LEU A 290 6.63 14.78 -20.91
C LEU A 290 6.82 13.70 -19.83
N LEU A 291 6.22 13.86 -18.65
CA LEU A 291 6.31 12.86 -17.59
C LEU A 291 5.64 11.54 -17.99
N LEU A 292 4.48 11.61 -18.64
CA LEU A 292 3.78 10.43 -19.17
C LEU A 292 4.68 9.70 -20.17
N MET A 293 5.23 10.41 -21.16
CA MET A 293 6.14 9.81 -22.14
C MET A 293 7.39 9.22 -21.47
N SER A 294 7.98 9.91 -20.49
CA SER A 294 9.15 9.43 -19.75
C SER A 294 8.85 8.14 -18.99
N SER A 295 7.68 8.06 -18.36
CA SER A 295 7.23 6.89 -17.61
C SER A 295 6.97 5.71 -18.53
N VAL A 296 6.27 5.93 -19.65
CA VAL A 296 6.06 4.92 -20.70
C VAL A 296 7.41 4.43 -21.25
N ARG A 297 8.32 5.33 -21.60
CA ARG A 297 9.67 4.99 -22.10
C ARG A 297 10.44 4.12 -21.09
N SER A 298 10.37 4.45 -19.81
CA SER A 298 11.06 3.70 -18.75
C SER A 298 10.53 2.28 -18.60
N ILE A 299 9.20 2.09 -18.65
CA ILE A 299 8.60 0.74 -18.62
C ILE A 299 8.92 -0.04 -19.91
N ASN A 300 8.82 0.59 -21.07
CA ASN A 300 9.16 -0.05 -22.34
C ASN A 300 10.63 -0.48 -22.35
N LEU A 301 11.54 0.31 -21.78
CA LEU A 301 12.94 -0.08 -21.63
C LEU A 301 13.15 -1.23 -20.65
N LEU A 302 12.39 -1.30 -19.55
CA LEU A 302 12.48 -2.41 -18.61
C LEU A 302 11.98 -3.72 -19.25
N ILE A 303 10.90 -3.66 -20.03
CA ILE A 303 10.37 -4.80 -20.78
C ILE A 303 11.36 -5.19 -21.89
N LEU A 304 11.85 -4.23 -22.68
CA LEU A 304 12.75 -4.48 -23.82
C LEU A 304 14.16 -4.88 -23.43
N LYS A 305 14.66 -4.57 -22.22
CA LYS A 305 15.94 -5.12 -21.73
C LYS A 305 15.95 -6.65 -21.64
N SER A 306 14.78 -7.30 -21.75
CA SER A 306 14.67 -8.75 -21.94
C SER A 306 14.83 -9.22 -23.39
N LEU A 307 14.95 -8.31 -24.36
CA LEU A 307 14.98 -8.59 -25.81
C LEU A 307 16.18 -7.89 -26.49
N PRO A 308 16.97 -8.58 -27.33
CA PRO A 308 18.23 -8.07 -27.90
C PRO A 308 18.04 -7.11 -29.10
N ILE A 309 17.01 -6.26 -29.10
CA ILE A 309 16.67 -5.41 -30.27
C ILE A 309 17.18 -3.98 -30.09
N TYR A 310 18.09 -3.60 -31.00
CA TYR A 310 18.73 -2.29 -31.18
C TYR A 310 17.75 -1.09 -31.23
N ASN A 311 18.16 0.01 -30.57
CA ASN A 311 17.87 1.47 -30.68
C ASN A 311 16.53 2.02 -31.23
N LYS A 312 15.73 1.31 -32.04
CA LYS A 312 14.45 1.81 -32.59
C LYS A 312 13.28 1.79 -31.59
N GLY A 313 13.36 1.01 -30.50
CA GLY A 313 12.29 0.87 -29.49
C GLY A 313 12.21 1.99 -28.44
N LEU A 314 13.12 2.98 -28.48
CA LEU A 314 13.21 4.04 -27.46
C LEU A 314 12.09 5.09 -27.53
N SER A 315 11.33 5.11 -28.62
CA SER A 315 10.34 6.16 -28.91
C SER A 315 9.00 5.61 -29.41
N THR A 316 8.65 4.38 -29.03
CA THR A 316 7.38 3.74 -29.40
C THR A 316 6.57 3.39 -28.15
N ALA A 317 5.29 3.77 -28.14
CA ALA A 317 4.30 3.28 -27.19
C ALA A 317 3.47 2.15 -27.82
N SER A 318 3.03 1.19 -27.02
CA SER A 318 2.06 0.17 -27.44
C SER A 318 0.71 0.81 -27.77
N ASN A 319 -0.17 0.10 -28.46
CA ASN A 319 -1.53 0.59 -28.73
C ASN A 319 -2.29 0.82 -27.42
N ASP A 320 -2.22 -0.10 -26.46
CA ASP A 320 -2.87 0.08 -25.16
C ASP A 320 -2.36 1.32 -24.40
N GLN A 321 -1.06 1.63 -24.49
CA GLN A 321 -0.49 2.86 -23.90
C GLN A 321 -1.04 4.12 -24.60
N LYS A 322 -1.21 4.08 -25.93
CA LYS A 322 -1.82 5.18 -26.70
C LYS A 322 -3.30 5.35 -26.35
N ASP A 323 -4.03 4.26 -26.18
CA ASP A 323 -5.45 4.28 -25.80
C ASP A 323 -5.62 4.85 -24.39
N CYS A 324 -4.78 4.41 -23.44
CA CYS A 324 -4.71 4.99 -22.10
C CYS A 324 -4.43 6.50 -22.17
N PHE A 325 -3.47 6.91 -23.00
CA PHE A 325 -3.13 8.32 -23.20
C PHE A 325 -4.32 9.13 -23.74
N GLN A 326 -5.01 8.65 -24.77
CA GLN A 326 -6.20 9.32 -25.30
C GLN A 326 -7.31 9.43 -24.25
N PHE A 327 -7.46 8.40 -23.40
CA PHE A 327 -8.48 8.37 -22.37
C PHE A 327 -8.26 9.42 -21.28
N ILE A 328 -7.01 9.70 -20.88
CA ILE A 328 -6.67 10.80 -19.96
C ILE A 328 -7.21 12.14 -20.46
N TRP A 329 -7.03 12.43 -21.75
CA TRP A 329 -7.45 13.69 -22.34
C TRP A 329 -8.97 13.81 -22.51
N ARG A 330 -9.72 12.74 -22.23
CA ARG A 330 -11.17 12.79 -22.01
C ARG A 330 -11.51 13.21 -20.57
N ALA A 331 -10.66 12.91 -19.59
CA ALA A 331 -10.93 13.20 -18.18
C ALA A 331 -10.54 14.62 -17.73
N ILE A 332 -9.60 15.28 -18.41
CA ILE A 332 -9.08 16.61 -18.02
C ILE A 332 -9.64 17.75 -18.87
N PRO A 333 -9.80 18.97 -18.34
CA PRO A 333 -10.35 20.10 -19.09
C PRO A 333 -9.39 20.66 -20.15
N ASP A 334 -8.11 20.32 -20.06
CA ASP A 334 -7.08 20.91 -20.89
C ASP A 334 -7.10 20.42 -22.35
N PRO A 335 -6.75 21.30 -23.31
CA PRO A 335 -6.51 20.90 -24.68
C PRO A 335 -5.25 20.02 -24.80
N ILE A 336 -5.20 19.21 -25.85
CA ILE A 336 -4.01 18.43 -26.19
C ILE A 336 -2.93 19.40 -26.68
N PRO A 337 -1.70 19.37 -26.12
CA PRO A 337 -0.63 20.24 -26.56
C PRO A 337 -0.14 19.84 -27.95
N THR A 338 0.10 20.80 -28.82
CA THR A 338 0.70 20.51 -30.13
C THR A 338 2.19 20.17 -29.97
N CYS A 339 2.78 19.47 -30.95
CA CYS A 339 4.22 19.22 -30.94
C CYS A 339 5.04 20.54 -30.92
N ALA A 340 4.61 21.54 -31.69
CA ALA A 340 5.29 22.83 -31.76
C ALA A 340 5.29 23.57 -30.42
N GLU A 341 4.17 23.55 -29.68
CA GLU A 341 4.09 24.12 -28.33
C GLU A 341 4.99 23.39 -27.34
N LEU A 342 5.05 22.06 -27.45
CA LEU A 342 5.89 21.24 -26.59
C LEU A 342 7.37 21.50 -26.87
N GLU A 343 7.78 21.53 -28.15
CA GLU A 343 9.13 21.90 -28.60
C GLU A 343 9.52 23.30 -28.12
N SER A 344 8.63 24.28 -28.28
CA SER A 344 8.86 25.65 -27.79
C SER A 344 9.05 25.68 -26.27
N SER A 345 8.25 24.92 -25.52
CA SER A 345 8.37 24.88 -24.06
C SER A 345 9.68 24.22 -23.60
N ILE A 346 10.14 23.19 -24.30
CA ILE A 346 11.43 22.55 -24.04
C ILE A 346 12.59 23.52 -24.35
N ALA A 347 12.50 24.28 -25.44
CA ALA A 347 13.49 25.31 -25.77
C ALA A 347 13.52 26.43 -24.72
N ASN A 348 12.35 26.92 -24.30
CA ASN A 348 12.22 27.96 -23.27
C ASN A 348 12.79 27.48 -21.92
N GLU A 349 12.49 26.24 -21.52
CA GLU A 349 13.09 25.62 -20.33
C GLU A 349 14.62 25.62 -20.42
N TYR A 350 15.17 25.16 -21.55
CA TYR A 350 16.61 25.10 -21.73
C TYR A 350 17.26 26.48 -21.66
N SER A 351 16.68 27.48 -22.34
CA SER A 351 17.16 28.86 -22.30
C SER A 351 17.13 29.45 -20.89
N LEU A 352 16.03 29.24 -20.13
CA LEU A 352 15.92 29.70 -18.75
C LEU A 352 17.00 29.07 -17.87
N LEU A 353 17.16 27.74 -17.96
CA LEU A 353 18.16 27.02 -17.17
C LEU A 353 19.58 27.46 -17.52
N ALA A 354 19.86 27.69 -18.80
CA ALA A 354 21.15 28.21 -19.26
C ALA A 354 21.44 29.62 -18.72
N GLN A 355 20.45 30.52 -18.73
CA GLN A 355 20.58 31.87 -18.16
C GLN A 355 20.86 31.86 -16.65
N ASN A 356 20.33 30.86 -15.93
CA ASN A 356 20.55 30.69 -14.50
C ASN A 356 21.78 29.82 -14.17
N GLY A 357 22.66 29.55 -15.15
CA GLY A 357 23.88 28.76 -14.95
C GLY A 357 23.65 27.26 -14.72
N VAL A 358 22.42 26.76 -14.92
CA VAL A 358 22.05 25.35 -14.78
C VAL A 358 22.11 24.67 -16.14
N LEU A 359 23.32 24.48 -16.67
CA LEU A 359 23.49 23.79 -17.96
C LEU A 359 23.34 22.28 -17.78
N ARG A 360 22.21 21.74 -18.23
CA ARG A 360 21.99 20.28 -18.38
C ARG A 360 21.61 19.91 -19.81
N PRO A 361 22.55 19.95 -20.78
CA PRO A 361 22.26 19.66 -22.18
C PRO A 361 21.59 18.29 -22.39
N LYS A 362 21.94 17.30 -21.58
CA LYS A 362 21.33 15.96 -21.61
C LYS A 362 19.81 16.00 -21.41
N ARG A 363 19.31 16.87 -20.54
CA ARG A 363 17.87 17.02 -20.26
C ARG A 363 17.11 17.57 -21.46
N PHE A 364 17.69 18.53 -22.17
CA PHE A 364 17.11 19.07 -23.41
C PHE A 364 16.98 17.97 -24.47
N CYS A 365 18.04 17.18 -24.68
CA CYS A 365 18.01 16.04 -25.60
C CYS A 365 16.97 14.99 -25.17
N GLU A 366 16.93 14.65 -23.88
CA GLU A 366 15.93 13.71 -23.33
C GLU A 366 14.50 14.20 -23.57
N ASN A 367 14.18 15.47 -23.27
CA ASN A 367 12.86 16.04 -23.49
C ASN A 367 12.51 16.09 -24.99
N THR A 368 13.48 16.36 -25.85
CA THR A 368 13.31 16.32 -27.30
C THR A 368 12.95 14.92 -27.78
N ASP A 369 13.63 13.88 -27.29
CA ASP A 369 13.26 12.49 -27.58
C ASP A 369 11.83 12.15 -27.13
N LEU A 370 11.43 12.65 -25.95
CA LEU A 370 10.08 12.45 -25.42
C LEU A 370 9.03 13.18 -26.26
N CYS A 371 9.35 14.36 -26.80
CA CYS A 371 8.48 15.06 -27.74
C CYS A 371 8.32 14.27 -29.06
N ILE A 372 9.39 13.69 -29.58
CA ILE A 372 9.35 12.82 -30.76
C ILE A 372 8.48 11.58 -30.48
N MET A 373 8.61 11.00 -29.29
CA MET A 373 7.76 9.88 -28.86
C MET A 373 6.29 10.30 -28.75
N TYR A 374 6.00 11.45 -28.16
CA TYR A 374 4.67 12.02 -28.07
C TYR A 374 4.03 12.21 -29.45
N LYS A 375 4.76 12.79 -30.41
CA LYS A 375 4.33 12.95 -31.81
C LYS A 375 3.87 11.63 -32.44
N ARG A 376 4.56 10.53 -32.12
CA ARG A 376 4.21 9.18 -32.60
C ARG A 376 3.06 8.53 -31.84
N CYS A 377 2.76 8.98 -30.62
CA CYS A 377 1.65 8.48 -29.81
C CYS A 377 0.34 9.18 -30.18
N ALA A 378 0.38 10.49 -30.40
CA ALA A 378 -0.77 11.35 -30.62
C ALA A 378 -0.97 11.73 -32.10
N THR A 379 -0.60 10.85 -33.04
CA THR A 379 -0.38 11.13 -34.49
C THR A 379 -1.42 12.00 -35.18
N ASN A 380 -2.70 11.91 -34.82
CA ASN A 380 -3.75 12.72 -35.46
C ASN A 380 -4.07 14.01 -34.71
N GLN A 381 -3.79 14.10 -33.41
CA GLN A 381 -4.17 15.22 -32.54
C GLN A 381 -3.02 16.20 -32.30
N ALA A 382 -1.77 15.71 -32.33
CA ALA A 382 -0.59 16.55 -32.07
C ALA A 382 -0.22 17.51 -33.22
N HIS A 383 -0.85 17.34 -34.39
CA HIS A 383 -0.64 18.13 -35.61
C HIS A 383 -1.76 19.13 -35.90
N LEU A 384 -2.89 19.04 -35.18
CA LEU A 384 -4.00 19.96 -35.37
C LEU A 384 -3.71 21.30 -34.70
N THR A 385 -4.27 22.37 -35.26
CA THR A 385 -4.30 23.67 -34.59
C THR A 385 -4.98 23.54 -33.24
N LYS A 386 -4.40 24.15 -32.21
CA LYS A 386 -4.95 24.09 -30.87
C LYS A 386 -6.32 24.76 -30.84
N GLU A 387 -7.34 23.94 -30.68
CA GLU A 387 -8.69 24.42 -30.44
C GLU A 387 -9.02 24.35 -28.94
N PRO A 388 -9.73 25.35 -28.41
CA PRO A 388 -10.29 25.22 -27.08
C PRO A 388 -11.21 24.00 -27.04
N ARG A 389 -11.25 23.33 -25.88
CA ARG A 389 -12.18 22.22 -25.69
C ARG A 389 -13.61 22.70 -25.86
N SER A 390 -14.47 21.84 -26.41
CA SER A 390 -15.88 22.14 -26.55
C SER A 390 -16.51 22.42 -25.18
N LEU A 391 -17.53 23.27 -25.15
CA LEU A 391 -18.28 23.56 -23.92
C LEU A 391 -18.82 22.26 -23.29
N LYS A 392 -19.29 21.29 -24.11
CA LYS A 392 -19.72 19.96 -23.67
C LYS A 392 -18.63 19.27 -22.81
N HIS A 393 -17.38 19.31 -23.26
CA HIS A 393 -16.24 18.71 -22.55
C HIS A 393 -15.88 19.45 -21.27
N LEU A 394 -15.85 20.78 -21.32
CA LEU A 394 -15.59 21.60 -20.13
C LEU A 394 -16.66 21.39 -19.06
N CYS A 395 -17.94 21.31 -19.45
CA CYS A 395 -19.05 20.98 -18.55
C CYS A 395 -18.88 19.61 -17.91
N ARG A 396 -18.50 18.57 -18.68
CA ARG A 396 -18.19 17.25 -18.10
C ARG A 396 -17.11 17.32 -17.04
N CYS A 397 -15.98 17.97 -17.33
CA CYS A 397 -14.89 18.10 -16.38
C CYS A 397 -15.32 18.87 -15.12
N ALA A 398 -16.12 19.94 -15.27
CA ALA A 398 -16.65 20.71 -14.16
C ALA A 398 -17.59 19.89 -13.25
N VAL A 399 -18.56 19.17 -13.84
CA VAL A 399 -19.49 18.31 -13.10
C VAL A 399 -18.73 17.20 -12.37
N ARG A 400 -17.83 16.49 -13.06
CA ARG A 400 -17.01 15.44 -12.45
C ARG A 400 -16.14 15.98 -11.32
N LYS A 401 -15.55 17.17 -11.47
CA LYS A 401 -14.76 17.81 -10.42
C LYS A 401 -15.62 18.07 -9.17
N SER A 402 -16.81 18.63 -9.34
CA SER A 402 -17.73 18.87 -8.21
C SER A 402 -18.17 17.57 -7.52
N LEU A 403 -18.46 16.50 -8.30
CA LEU A 403 -18.76 15.17 -7.74
C LEU A 403 -17.56 14.57 -7.00
N LYS A 404 -16.34 14.75 -7.50
CA LYS A 404 -15.10 14.31 -6.84
C LYS A 404 -14.94 15.01 -5.48
N GLU A 405 -15.11 16.32 -5.44
CA GLU A 405 -15.00 17.13 -4.21
C GLU A 405 -15.98 16.69 -3.12
N CYS A 406 -17.10 16.06 -3.50
CA CYS A 406 -18.08 15.49 -2.58
C CYS A 406 -17.91 13.99 -2.31
N CYS A 407 -16.83 13.36 -2.79
CA CYS A 407 -16.60 11.91 -2.76
C CYS A 407 -17.74 11.08 -3.37
N ASN A 408 -18.41 11.62 -4.39
CA ASN A 408 -19.58 11.00 -5.01
C ASN A 408 -19.26 10.32 -6.35
N LEU A 409 -18.02 10.33 -6.85
CA LEU A 409 -17.69 9.59 -8.07
C LEU A 409 -17.50 8.07 -7.81
N PRO A 410 -17.86 7.20 -8.76
CA PRO A 410 -18.64 7.48 -9.98
C PRO A 410 -20.17 7.51 -9.71
N HIS A 411 -20.64 6.93 -8.60
CA HIS A 411 -22.06 6.62 -8.37
C HIS A 411 -23.01 7.83 -8.38
N GLY A 412 -22.53 8.98 -7.94
CA GLY A 412 -23.27 10.24 -7.89
C GLY A 412 -23.65 10.76 -9.27
N ILE A 413 -23.02 10.29 -10.36
CA ILE A 413 -23.45 10.61 -11.73
C ILE A 413 -24.88 10.12 -11.96
N PHE A 414 -25.15 8.86 -11.61
CA PHE A 414 -26.46 8.22 -11.79
C PHE A 414 -27.52 8.73 -10.80
N GLN A 415 -27.12 9.52 -9.81
CA GLN A 415 -28.02 10.16 -8.85
C GLN A 415 -28.49 11.54 -9.32
N LEU A 416 -27.90 12.08 -10.39
CA LEU A 416 -28.29 13.38 -10.96
C LEU A 416 -29.62 13.32 -11.73
N GLY A 417 -30.11 12.11 -12.07
CA GLY A 417 -31.33 11.93 -12.85
C GLY A 417 -31.20 12.45 -14.28
N LEU A 418 -30.03 12.28 -14.89
CA LEU A 418 -29.76 12.72 -16.26
C LEU A 418 -30.20 11.65 -17.26
N PRO A 419 -30.48 12.02 -18.52
CA PRO A 419 -30.62 11.03 -19.60
C PRO A 419 -29.39 10.12 -19.68
N GLU A 420 -29.61 8.84 -19.96
CA GLU A 420 -28.57 7.79 -20.02
C GLU A 420 -27.35 8.19 -20.86
N THR A 421 -27.57 8.86 -22.00
CA THR A 421 -26.49 9.33 -22.88
C THR A 421 -25.57 10.37 -22.21
N LEU A 422 -26.12 11.23 -21.34
CA LEU A 422 -25.34 12.18 -20.56
C LEU A 422 -24.65 11.49 -19.37
N GLU A 423 -25.28 10.49 -18.76
CA GLU A 423 -24.67 9.70 -17.70
C GLU A 423 -23.45 8.94 -18.22
N GLN A 424 -23.57 8.23 -19.34
CA GLN A 424 -22.46 7.54 -20.01
C GLN A 424 -21.34 8.51 -20.40
N TYR A 425 -21.68 9.69 -20.93
CA TYR A 425 -20.71 10.72 -21.28
C TYR A 425 -19.94 11.22 -20.04
N LEU A 426 -20.65 11.47 -18.93
CA LEU A 426 -20.07 11.89 -17.66
C LEU A 426 -19.24 10.76 -17.03
N ASP A 427 -19.65 9.51 -17.14
CA ASP A 427 -18.93 8.34 -16.60
C ASP A 427 -17.73 7.92 -17.47
N LEU A 428 -17.37 8.71 -18.48
CA LEU A 428 -16.24 8.46 -19.37
C LEU A 428 -16.38 7.15 -20.18
N GLU A 429 -17.60 6.68 -20.41
CA GLU A 429 -17.83 5.54 -21.29
C GLU A 429 -17.55 5.94 -22.74
N MET A 430 -17.20 4.95 -23.58
CA MET A 430 -16.87 5.23 -24.98
C MET A 430 -18.16 5.56 -25.73
N GLU A 431 -18.20 6.75 -26.35
CA GLU A 431 -19.11 7.05 -27.47
C GLU A 431 -18.76 6.21 -28.69
#